data_AF-A0A955ZHC9-F1
#
_entry.id   AF-A0A955ZHC9-F1
#
_cell.length_a   1.000
_cell.length_b   1.000
_cell.length_c   1.000
_cell.angle_alpha   90.00
_cell.angle_beta   90.00
_cell.angle_gamma   90.00
#
_symmetry.space_group_name_H-M   'P 1'
#
loop_
_entity.id
_entity.type
_entity.pdbx_description
1 polymer ?
#
loop_
_entity_poly.entity_id
_entity_poly.type
_entity_poly.pdbx_seq_one_letter_code
_entity_poly.pdbx_strand_id
1 'polypeptide(L)'
;MQTRIYLLSGVPVFASEGVLGDAIGRLLLEQGLLDDAKYTEVLHYMIEHEVGQFAEVAARLGYLSQTDVDQVLREQVRRKILHCMDWAEPRSEMVESQGALDDVPHYPVDPEGILVETARKLWGPPETERILSGLGSRYPALRGEVDDVARSAELKAGERRLVELLDGSRTLDGVITVCPLDQLHALQIVAALAALDEIAWTTTPVHRVAAETVVVVGAKPAPRRSRSRPRLPIVRRPSLAPPPAAPTKLTASGPAPNPGKARLIAELAFRRGKSAFRSGLLGKAGTDIHRAAELDPGVVEYQLYSAWLEHLAAKGAASDKLQGLVKAALAQDKGLAFAHYVQAHLYLLEDDEERALRAFRIAHRLDPSDIDSERHVRVLSRRR
;
A
#
# COMPACT_ATOMS: atom_id res chain seq x y z
N MET A 1 15.33 -1.97 1.54
CA MET A 1 14.34 -1.31 0.66
C MET A 1 14.47 0.20 0.87
N GLN A 2 14.25 1.00 -0.17
CA GLN A 2 14.24 2.45 -0.09
C GLN A 2 13.00 2.95 -0.83
N THR A 3 12.37 3.99 -0.29
CA THR A 3 11.27 4.73 -0.94
C THR A 3 11.60 6.20 -0.78
N ARG A 4 11.51 6.96 -1.87
CA ARG A 4 11.66 8.42 -1.81
C ARG A 4 10.29 9.05 -1.92
N ILE A 5 9.93 9.85 -0.91
CA ILE A 5 8.66 10.57 -0.86
C ILE A 5 8.95 12.04 -1.15
N TYR A 6 8.28 12.58 -2.15
CA TYR A 6 8.41 13.97 -2.57
C TYR A 6 7.30 14.78 -1.90
N LEU A 7 7.69 15.83 -1.17
CA LEU A 7 6.78 16.69 -0.42
C LEU A 7 6.72 18.08 -1.06
N LEU A 8 5.51 18.56 -1.34
CA LEU A 8 5.24 19.95 -1.71
C LEU A 8 4.49 20.62 -0.57
N SER A 9 5.14 21.57 0.11
CA SER A 9 4.54 22.30 1.25
C SER A 9 3.99 21.38 2.36
N GLY A 10 4.69 20.26 2.63
CA GLY A 10 4.30 19.27 3.63
C GLY A 10 3.28 18.22 3.15
N VAL A 11 2.81 18.31 1.89
CA VAL A 11 1.90 17.33 1.29
C VAL A 11 2.69 16.36 0.41
N PRO A 12 2.58 15.04 0.60
CA PRO A 12 3.13 14.07 -0.33
C PRO A 12 2.49 14.22 -1.72
N VAL A 13 3.32 14.40 -2.75
CA VAL A 13 2.87 14.54 -4.14
C VAL A 13 3.38 13.41 -5.04
N PHE A 14 4.42 12.69 -4.63
CA PHE A 14 4.94 11.56 -5.39
C PHE A 14 5.72 10.61 -4.50
N ALA A 15 5.81 9.35 -4.93
CA ALA A 15 6.66 8.35 -4.31
C ALA A 15 7.35 7.49 -5.38
N SER A 16 8.68 7.48 -5.37
CA SER A 16 9.49 6.64 -6.25
C SER A 16 10.07 5.46 -5.50
N GLU A 17 10.38 4.39 -6.24
CA GLU A 17 10.80 3.09 -5.69
C GLU A 17 9.65 2.44 -4.87
N GLY A 18 9.74 1.14 -4.55
CA GLY A 18 8.64 0.40 -3.94
C GLY A 18 8.72 -1.10 -4.21
N VAL A 19 7.73 -1.85 -3.74
CA VAL A 19 7.64 -3.29 -4.02
C VAL A 19 7.08 -3.55 -5.41
N LEU A 20 7.34 -4.74 -5.96
CA LEU A 20 6.84 -5.12 -7.27
C LEU A 20 5.30 -5.09 -7.33
N GLY A 21 4.62 -5.37 -6.23
CA GLY A 21 3.16 -5.23 -6.10
C GLY A 21 2.64 -3.81 -6.38
N ASP A 22 3.46 -2.78 -6.15
CA ASP A 22 3.11 -1.38 -6.45
C ASP A 22 3.33 -1.01 -7.92
N ALA A 23 3.81 -1.93 -8.77
CA ALA A 23 4.01 -1.64 -10.18
C ALA A 23 2.66 -1.32 -10.85
N ILE A 24 2.63 -0.23 -11.61
CA ILE A 24 1.38 0.30 -12.21
C ILE A 24 0.62 -0.76 -13.01
N GLY A 25 1.34 -1.60 -13.75
CA GLY A 25 0.71 -2.67 -14.52
C GLY A 25 0.00 -3.71 -13.64
N ARG A 26 0.55 -4.04 -12.47
CA ARG A 26 -0.07 -4.98 -11.53
C ARG A 26 -1.27 -4.36 -10.81
N LEU A 27 -1.21 -3.06 -10.49
CA LEU A 27 -2.36 -2.32 -9.97
C LEU A 27 -3.53 -2.31 -10.96
N LEU A 28 -3.25 -2.13 -12.25
CA LEU A 28 -4.26 -2.15 -13.31
C LEU A 28 -4.96 -3.52 -13.42
N LEU A 29 -4.22 -4.61 -13.25
CA LEU A 29 -4.78 -5.96 -13.19
C LEU A 29 -5.64 -6.17 -11.95
N GLU A 30 -5.15 -5.76 -10.77
CA GLU A 30 -5.86 -5.90 -9.50
C GLU A 30 -7.20 -5.14 -9.50
N GLN A 31 -7.23 -3.95 -10.11
CA GLN A 31 -8.44 -3.15 -10.24
C GLN A 31 -9.37 -3.62 -11.37
N GLY A 32 -8.97 -4.63 -12.15
CA GLY A 32 -9.74 -5.14 -13.29
C GLY A 32 -9.81 -4.18 -14.48
N LEU A 33 -8.98 -3.13 -14.51
CA LEU A 33 -8.86 -2.20 -15.63
C LEU A 33 -8.14 -2.84 -16.82
N LEU A 34 -7.23 -3.77 -16.53
CA LEU A 34 -6.64 -4.67 -17.52
C LEU A 34 -6.92 -6.12 -17.14
N ASP A 35 -7.07 -6.97 -18.15
CA ASP A 35 -7.03 -8.42 -17.98
C ASP A 35 -5.62 -8.96 -18.30
N ASP A 36 -5.41 -10.25 -18.04
CA ASP A 36 -4.11 -10.89 -18.24
C ASP A 36 -3.63 -10.83 -19.71
N ALA A 37 -4.56 -10.84 -20.67
CA ALA A 37 -4.25 -10.80 -22.10
C ALA A 37 -3.76 -9.41 -22.52
N LYS A 38 -4.51 -8.35 -22.20
CA LYS A 38 -4.13 -6.96 -22.48
C LYS A 38 -2.83 -6.58 -21.80
N TYR A 39 -2.63 -7.00 -20.55
CA TYR A 39 -1.37 -6.78 -19.84
C TYR A 39 -0.17 -7.39 -20.58
N THR A 40 -0.33 -8.63 -21.05
CA THR A 40 0.71 -9.33 -21.80
C THR A 40 1.00 -8.63 -23.14
N GLU A 41 -0.02 -8.15 -23.82
CA GLU A 41 0.12 -7.37 -25.06
C GLU A 41 0.91 -6.07 -24.85
N VAL A 42 0.63 -5.34 -23.76
CA VAL A 42 1.41 -4.14 -23.38
C VAL A 42 2.89 -4.49 -23.16
N LEU A 43 3.19 -5.57 -22.44
CA LEU A 43 4.57 -6.01 -22.22
C LEU A 43 5.28 -6.36 -23.52
N HIS A 44 4.61 -7.10 -24.43
CA HIS A 44 5.16 -7.43 -25.75
C HIS A 44 5.49 -6.16 -26.54
N TYR A 45 4.55 -5.20 -26.59
CA TYR A 45 4.77 -3.94 -27.27
C TYR A 45 5.99 -3.19 -26.71
N MET A 46 6.11 -3.10 -25.38
CA MET A 46 7.25 -2.45 -24.72
C MET A 46 8.59 -3.15 -25.00
N ILE A 47 8.61 -4.49 -25.07
CA ILE A 47 9.82 -5.27 -25.37
C ILE A 47 10.25 -5.08 -26.83
N GLU A 48 9.29 -5.06 -27.75
CA GLU A 48 9.53 -4.93 -29.20
C GLU A 48 10.00 -3.53 -29.59
N HIS A 49 9.38 -2.51 -28.99
CA HIS A 49 9.62 -1.11 -29.38
C HIS A 49 10.60 -0.39 -28.44
N GLU A 50 10.96 -1.00 -27.30
CA GLU A 50 11.87 -0.45 -26.28
C GLU A 50 11.50 0.98 -25.80
N VAL A 51 10.21 1.28 -25.72
CA VAL A 51 9.71 2.64 -25.42
C VAL A 51 8.58 2.67 -24.40
N GLY A 52 8.48 3.82 -23.73
CA GLY A 52 7.31 4.27 -23.00
C GLY A 52 7.20 3.75 -21.58
N GLN A 53 6.39 4.44 -20.78
CA GLN A 53 5.94 3.93 -19.48
C GLN A 53 4.73 3.01 -19.71
N PHE A 54 4.57 1.99 -18.86
CA PHE A 54 3.52 0.97 -19.03
C PHE A 54 2.11 1.58 -19.23
N ALA A 55 1.73 2.56 -18.41
CA ALA A 55 0.42 3.21 -18.52
C ALA A 55 0.26 4.04 -19.80
N GLU A 56 1.32 4.68 -20.28
CA GLU A 56 1.29 5.41 -21.55
C GLU A 56 1.11 4.45 -22.73
N VAL A 57 1.80 3.31 -22.71
CA VAL A 57 1.65 2.27 -23.73
C VAL A 57 0.24 1.68 -23.68
N ALA A 58 -0.28 1.35 -22.49
CA ALA A 58 -1.64 0.85 -22.33
C ALA A 58 -2.71 1.85 -22.82
N ALA A 59 -2.52 3.15 -22.56
CA ALA A 59 -3.39 4.20 -23.10
C ALA A 59 -3.27 4.31 -24.63
N ARG A 60 -2.05 4.21 -25.18
CA ARG A 60 -1.79 4.24 -26.63
C ARG A 60 -2.43 3.05 -27.36
N LEU A 61 -2.47 1.88 -26.74
CA LEU A 61 -3.17 0.69 -27.25
C LEU A 61 -4.70 0.78 -27.06
N GLY A 62 -5.21 1.85 -26.46
CA GLY A 62 -6.65 2.09 -26.29
C GLY A 62 -7.28 1.32 -25.13
N TYR A 63 -6.49 0.75 -24.21
CA TYR A 63 -7.03 0.01 -23.07
C TYR A 63 -7.38 0.89 -21.88
N LEU A 64 -6.76 2.08 -21.78
CA LEU A 64 -6.94 3.00 -20.68
C LEU A 64 -7.28 4.39 -21.20
N SER A 65 -8.19 5.07 -20.52
CA SER A 65 -8.38 6.51 -20.67
C SER A 65 -7.32 7.27 -19.86
N GLN A 66 -7.15 8.56 -20.16
CA GLN A 66 -6.28 9.43 -19.35
C GLN A 66 -6.75 9.49 -17.88
N THR A 67 -8.07 9.43 -17.66
CA THR A 67 -8.63 9.45 -16.30
C THR A 67 -8.25 8.18 -15.52
N ASP A 68 -8.25 7.02 -16.17
CA ASP A 68 -7.82 5.77 -15.54
C ASP A 68 -6.34 5.82 -15.14
N VAL A 69 -5.50 6.33 -16.04
CA VAL A 69 -4.06 6.51 -15.78
C VAL A 69 -3.83 7.42 -14.58
N ASP A 70 -4.49 8.59 -14.55
CA ASP A 70 -4.34 9.55 -13.46
C ASP A 70 -4.81 8.97 -12.11
N GLN A 71 -5.92 8.20 -12.11
CA GLN A 71 -6.46 7.58 -10.90
C GLN A 71 -5.51 6.50 -10.36
N VAL A 72 -5.00 5.64 -11.25
CA VAL A 72 -4.10 4.54 -10.86
C VAL A 72 -2.77 5.08 -10.37
N LEU A 73 -2.25 6.16 -10.97
CA LEU A 73 -1.01 6.81 -10.51
C LEU A 73 -1.18 7.42 -9.11
N ARG A 74 -2.33 8.04 -8.81
CA ARG A 74 -2.64 8.51 -7.44
C ARG A 74 -2.66 7.35 -6.44
N GLU A 75 -3.31 6.26 -6.79
CA GLU A 75 -3.38 5.07 -5.95
C GLU A 75 -1.99 4.43 -5.77
N GLN A 76 -1.17 4.40 -6.81
CA GLN A 76 0.20 3.92 -6.73
C GLN A 76 1.03 4.74 -5.73
N VAL A 77 0.96 6.08 -5.82
CA VAL A 77 1.66 6.96 -4.87
C VAL A 77 1.15 6.72 -3.45
N ARG A 78 -0.17 6.62 -3.27
CA ARG A 78 -0.80 6.32 -1.98
C ARG A 78 -0.29 5.00 -1.38
N ARG A 79 -0.30 3.91 -2.14
CA ARG A 79 0.16 2.58 -1.70
C ARG A 79 1.62 2.54 -1.30
N LYS A 80 2.50 3.16 -2.09
CA LYS A 80 3.93 3.25 -1.76
C LYS A 80 4.17 3.96 -0.43
N ILE A 81 3.43 5.04 -0.17
CA ILE A 81 3.51 5.77 1.10
C ILE A 81 3.00 4.88 2.24
N LEU A 82 1.84 4.23 2.08
CA LEU A 82 1.30 3.30 3.09
C LEU A 82 2.26 2.17 3.41
N HIS A 83 2.93 1.62 2.40
CA HIS A 83 3.88 0.53 2.56
C HIS A 83 5.08 0.93 3.45
N CYS A 84 5.53 2.20 3.37
CA CYS A 84 6.59 2.70 4.24
C CYS A 84 6.21 2.68 5.72
N MET A 85 4.90 2.76 6.03
CA MET A 85 4.41 2.76 7.41
C MET A 85 4.42 1.37 8.04
N ASP A 86 4.63 0.31 7.26
CA ASP A 86 4.66 -1.08 7.73
C ASP A 86 6.09 -1.59 8.04
N TRP A 87 7.09 -0.75 7.83
CA TRP A 87 8.49 -1.09 8.07
C TRP A 87 8.79 -1.21 9.57
N ALA A 88 9.43 -2.31 9.97
CA ALA A 88 9.73 -2.59 11.37
C ALA A 88 10.77 -1.61 11.97
N GLU A 89 11.79 -1.23 11.19
CA GLU A 89 12.88 -0.35 11.61
C GLU A 89 13.15 0.72 10.55
N PRO A 90 12.23 1.69 10.36
CA PRO A 90 12.39 2.69 9.32
C PRO A 90 13.51 3.66 9.70
N ARG A 91 14.44 3.86 8.77
CA ARG A 91 15.36 5.01 8.80
C ARG A 91 14.85 6.04 7.79
N SER A 92 14.67 7.26 8.24
CA SER A 92 14.26 8.37 7.38
C SER A 92 15.32 9.46 7.37
N GLU A 93 15.48 10.08 6.23
CA GLU A 93 16.34 11.24 6.00
C GLU A 93 15.53 12.27 5.24
N MET A 94 15.55 13.52 5.70
CA MET A 94 14.91 14.64 5.01
C MET A 94 15.98 15.40 4.25
N VAL A 95 15.84 15.46 2.93
CA VAL A 95 16.77 16.16 2.04
C VAL A 95 16.04 17.33 1.39
N GLU A 96 16.42 18.55 1.76
CA GLU A 96 15.98 19.74 1.04
C GLU A 96 16.71 19.80 -0.30
N SER A 97 15.94 19.89 -1.40
CA SER A 97 16.51 19.96 -2.74
C SER A 97 15.73 20.94 -3.60
N GLN A 98 16.45 21.92 -4.15
CA GLN A 98 15.87 22.86 -5.12
C GLN A 98 15.70 22.16 -6.46
N GLY A 99 14.51 22.28 -7.05
CA GLY A 99 14.19 21.67 -8.34
C GLY A 99 13.86 20.18 -8.31
N ALA A 100 13.86 19.53 -7.13
CA ALA A 100 13.51 18.11 -7.01
C ALA A 100 12.08 17.77 -7.46
N LEU A 101 11.22 18.77 -7.62
CA LEU A 101 9.83 18.63 -8.07
C LEU A 101 9.63 19.02 -9.55
N ASP A 102 10.64 19.56 -10.23
CA ASP A 102 10.46 20.17 -11.55
C ASP A 102 10.02 19.15 -12.61
N ASP A 103 10.57 17.94 -12.54
CA ASP A 103 10.29 16.84 -13.47
C ASP A 103 9.41 15.73 -12.86
N VAL A 104 8.83 15.98 -11.68
CA VAL A 104 8.06 14.97 -10.94
C VAL A 104 6.56 15.19 -11.11
N PRO A 105 5.78 14.18 -11.54
CA PRO A 105 4.34 14.26 -11.57
C PRO A 105 3.74 14.55 -10.18
N HIS A 106 2.69 15.36 -10.13
CA HIS A 106 2.06 15.79 -8.89
C HIS A 106 0.73 15.06 -8.64
N TYR A 107 0.77 14.07 -7.75
CA TYR A 107 -0.38 13.29 -7.28
C TYR A 107 -0.54 13.50 -5.76
N PRO A 108 -1.21 14.59 -5.33
CA PRO A 108 -1.31 14.91 -3.92
C PRO A 108 -2.07 13.82 -3.16
N VAL A 109 -1.45 13.37 -2.07
CA VAL A 109 -2.01 12.40 -1.13
C VAL A 109 -2.24 13.09 0.21
N ASP A 110 -3.44 12.94 0.77
CA ASP A 110 -3.81 13.54 2.04
C ASP A 110 -3.12 12.80 3.21
N PRO A 111 -2.22 13.45 3.97
CA PRO A 111 -1.46 12.78 5.02
C PRO A 111 -2.34 12.38 6.21
N GLU A 112 -3.42 13.12 6.50
CA GLU A 112 -4.38 12.75 7.53
C GLU A 112 -5.10 11.43 7.17
N GLY A 113 -5.58 11.31 5.93
CA GLY A 113 -6.20 10.08 5.43
C GLY A 113 -5.24 8.88 5.44
N ILE A 114 -3.97 9.08 5.07
CA ILE A 114 -2.94 8.04 5.12
C ILE A 114 -2.72 7.53 6.54
N LEU A 115 -2.54 8.42 7.53
CA LEU A 115 -2.24 7.99 8.88
C LEU A 115 -3.40 7.21 9.50
N VAL A 116 -4.63 7.64 9.24
CA VAL A 116 -5.83 6.93 9.72
C VAL A 116 -6.00 5.59 9.02
N GLU A 117 -5.71 5.49 7.72
CA GLU A 117 -5.70 4.21 7.02
C GLU A 117 -4.62 3.27 7.56
N THR A 118 -3.42 3.78 7.80
CA THR A 118 -2.31 3.05 8.44
C THR A 118 -2.75 2.51 9.81
N ALA A 119 -3.34 3.35 10.66
CA ALA A 119 -3.79 2.94 11.97
C ALA A 119 -4.80 1.80 11.91
N ARG A 120 -5.78 1.88 11.00
CA ARG A 120 -6.77 0.83 10.78
C ARG A 120 -6.18 -0.51 10.37
N LYS A 121 -5.20 -0.47 9.46
CA LYS A 121 -4.68 -1.68 8.80
C LYS A 121 -3.52 -2.32 9.56
N LEU A 122 -2.67 -1.51 10.19
CA LEU A 122 -1.34 -1.94 10.62
C LEU A 122 -1.11 -1.84 12.13
N TRP A 123 -1.84 -0.97 12.85
CA TRP A 123 -1.58 -0.80 14.28
C TRP A 123 -2.31 -1.85 15.11
N GLY A 124 -1.56 -2.67 15.84
CA GLY A 124 -2.11 -3.55 16.86
C GLY A 124 -2.24 -2.85 18.21
N PRO A 125 -2.58 -3.62 19.26
CA PRO A 125 -2.59 -3.11 20.64
C PRO A 125 -1.27 -2.44 21.06
N PRO A 126 -0.07 -3.00 20.79
CA PRO A 126 1.20 -2.38 21.21
C PRO A 126 1.47 -1.02 20.55
N GLU A 127 1.19 -0.89 19.26
CA GLU A 127 1.39 0.37 18.52
C GLU A 127 0.44 1.45 19.03
N THR A 128 -0.82 1.06 19.25
CA THR A 128 -1.87 1.96 19.73
C THR A 128 -1.60 2.41 21.17
N GLU A 129 -1.19 1.48 22.04
CA GLU A 129 -0.84 1.75 23.43
C GLU A 129 0.38 2.68 23.54
N ARG A 130 1.37 2.54 22.66
CA ARG A 130 2.55 3.45 22.64
C ARG A 130 2.16 4.92 22.49
N ILE A 131 1.08 5.21 21.75
CA ILE A 131 0.59 6.58 21.53
C ILE A 131 -0.35 7.01 22.66
N LEU A 132 -1.22 6.11 23.14
CA LEU A 132 -2.29 6.44 24.09
C LEU A 132 -1.95 6.16 25.57
N SER A 133 -0.76 5.64 25.87
CA SER A 133 -0.37 5.26 27.23
C SER A 133 -0.56 6.42 28.21
N GLY A 134 -1.29 6.15 29.31
CA GLY A 134 -1.58 7.14 30.34
C GLY A 134 -2.69 8.16 30.00
N LEU A 135 -3.36 8.04 28.83
CA LEU A 135 -4.44 8.93 28.41
C LEU A 135 -5.85 8.40 28.72
N GLY A 136 -6.02 7.17 29.21
CA GLY A 136 -7.32 6.55 29.50
C GLY A 136 -8.23 7.40 30.40
N SER A 137 -7.65 8.02 31.43
CA SER A 137 -8.35 8.89 32.39
C SER A 137 -8.46 10.36 31.95
N ARG A 138 -7.93 10.73 30.79
CA ARG A 138 -8.00 12.08 30.23
C ARG A 138 -9.28 12.26 29.43
N TYR A 139 -9.72 13.51 29.31
CA TYR A 139 -10.92 13.88 28.57
C TYR A 139 -10.52 14.39 27.18
N PRO A 140 -10.71 13.60 26.11
CA PRO A 140 -10.37 14.02 24.75
C PRO A 140 -11.43 14.99 24.21
N ALA A 141 -10.98 16.10 23.63
CA ALA A 141 -11.81 17.04 22.90
C ALA A 141 -11.19 17.34 21.52
N LEU A 142 -11.96 17.31 20.44
CA LEU A 142 -11.46 17.72 19.13
C LEU A 142 -11.06 19.19 19.11
N ARG A 143 -9.96 19.48 18.43
CA ARG A 143 -9.53 20.86 18.17
C ARG A 143 -10.30 21.47 17.00
N GLY A 144 -10.55 20.68 15.96
CA GLY A 144 -11.34 21.07 14.78
C GLY A 144 -12.85 20.85 14.92
N GLU A 145 -13.57 21.19 13.85
CA GLU A 145 -14.97 20.80 13.65
C GLU A 145 -15.04 19.33 13.19
N VAL A 146 -16.06 18.60 13.65
CA VAL A 146 -16.22 17.17 13.36
C VAL A 146 -16.22 16.89 11.85
N ASP A 147 -16.96 17.68 11.07
CA ASP A 147 -17.08 17.48 9.62
C ASP A 147 -15.76 17.71 8.87
N ASP A 148 -14.92 18.63 9.36
CA ASP A 148 -13.64 18.92 8.72
C ASP A 148 -12.63 17.82 9.02
N VAL A 149 -12.54 17.38 10.28
CA VAL A 149 -11.70 16.26 10.69
C VAL A 149 -12.14 14.97 9.98
N ALA A 150 -13.44 14.69 9.94
CA ALA A 150 -13.96 13.49 9.28
C ALA A 150 -13.66 13.47 7.77
N ARG A 151 -13.68 14.63 7.12
CA ARG A 151 -13.40 14.74 5.69
C ARG A 151 -11.91 14.60 5.38
N SER A 152 -11.01 15.23 6.14
CA SER A 152 -9.56 15.12 5.91
C SER A 152 -9.04 13.72 6.22
N ALA A 153 -9.46 13.15 7.35
CA ALA A 153 -9.07 11.80 7.76
C ALA A 153 -9.79 10.66 7.01
N GLU A 154 -10.67 10.98 6.04
CA GLU A 154 -11.48 10.02 5.28
C GLU A 154 -12.25 9.05 6.19
N LEU A 155 -12.85 9.56 7.28
CA LEU A 155 -13.50 8.74 8.29
C LEU A 155 -14.79 8.10 7.77
N LYS A 156 -14.98 6.83 8.12
CA LYS A 156 -16.22 6.10 7.87
C LYS A 156 -17.33 6.57 8.82
N ALA A 157 -18.59 6.23 8.49
CA ALA A 157 -19.75 6.65 9.28
C ALA A 157 -19.67 6.25 10.79
N GLY A 158 -19.15 5.06 11.11
CA GLY A 158 -18.95 4.64 12.51
C GLY A 158 -17.82 5.40 13.22
N GLU A 159 -16.74 5.68 12.50
CA GLU A 159 -15.58 6.44 12.99
C GLU A 159 -15.93 7.92 13.23
N ARG A 160 -16.79 8.50 12.37
CA ARG A 160 -17.37 9.82 12.58
C ARG A 160 -18.15 9.91 13.89
N ARG A 161 -18.98 8.90 14.20
CA ARG A 161 -19.74 8.85 15.46
C ARG A 161 -18.82 8.78 16.68
N LEU A 162 -17.70 8.05 16.58
CA LEU A 162 -16.68 8.06 17.62
C LEU A 162 -16.11 9.47 17.82
N VAL A 163 -15.79 10.15 16.72
CA VAL A 163 -15.25 11.52 16.76
C VAL A 163 -16.24 12.52 17.38
N GLU A 164 -17.54 12.35 17.15
CA GLU A 164 -18.60 13.13 17.82
C GLU A 164 -18.62 12.95 19.35
N LEU A 165 -18.11 11.83 19.88
CA LEU A 165 -17.98 11.59 21.33
C LEU A 165 -16.73 12.23 21.94
N LEU A 166 -15.81 12.75 21.13
CA LEU A 166 -14.58 13.43 21.57
C LEU A 166 -14.87 14.91 21.82
N ASP A 167 -15.78 15.20 22.75
CA ASP A 167 -16.27 16.54 23.07
C ASP A 167 -15.69 17.11 24.38
N GLY A 168 -14.83 16.35 25.07
CA GLY A 168 -14.24 16.67 26.36
C GLY A 168 -15.12 16.32 27.56
N SER A 169 -16.31 15.74 27.37
CA SER A 169 -17.24 15.48 28.47
C SER A 169 -17.00 14.14 29.19
N ARG A 170 -16.29 13.21 28.55
CA ARG A 170 -16.01 11.87 29.07
C ARG A 170 -14.51 11.61 29.03
N THR A 171 -14.04 10.72 29.91
CA THR A 171 -12.68 10.19 29.79
C THR A 171 -12.57 9.34 28.53
N LEU A 172 -11.35 9.12 28.03
CA LEU A 172 -11.11 8.22 26.91
C LEU A 172 -11.70 6.83 27.17
N ASP A 173 -11.47 6.25 28.36
CA ASP A 173 -12.05 4.95 28.73
C ASP A 173 -13.59 4.98 28.67
N GLY A 174 -14.19 6.09 29.10
CA GLY A 174 -15.62 6.33 29.02
C GLY A 174 -16.14 6.41 27.57
N VAL A 175 -15.40 7.08 26.68
CA VAL A 175 -15.73 7.15 25.24
C VAL A 175 -15.66 5.77 24.60
N ILE A 176 -14.59 5.02 24.85
CA ILE A 176 -14.38 3.68 24.27
C ILE A 176 -15.48 2.71 24.74
N THR A 177 -15.92 2.82 26.00
CA THR A 177 -16.97 1.95 26.56
C THR A 177 -18.33 2.13 25.87
N VAL A 178 -18.66 3.34 25.41
CA VAL A 178 -19.97 3.66 24.80
C VAL A 178 -19.93 3.73 23.27
N CYS A 179 -18.73 3.63 22.68
CA CYS A 179 -18.53 3.70 21.25
C CYS A 179 -19.14 2.46 20.55
N PRO A 180 -19.79 2.62 19.38
CA PRO A 180 -20.33 1.50 18.62
C PRO A 180 -19.29 0.67 17.86
N LEU A 181 -18.02 1.09 17.85
CA LEU A 181 -16.91 0.39 17.20
C LEU A 181 -16.30 -0.66 18.14
N ASP A 182 -15.63 -1.66 17.57
CA ASP A 182 -14.80 -2.54 18.38
C ASP A 182 -13.69 -1.74 19.10
N GLN A 183 -13.31 -2.19 20.29
CA GLN A 183 -12.40 -1.46 21.17
C GLN A 183 -11.07 -1.14 20.51
N LEU A 184 -10.47 -2.11 19.79
CA LEU A 184 -9.20 -1.90 19.12
C LEU A 184 -9.33 -0.85 18.02
N HIS A 185 -10.35 -0.98 17.16
CA HIS A 185 -10.58 -0.03 16.10
C HIS A 185 -10.86 1.39 16.61
N ALA A 186 -11.65 1.53 17.67
CA ALA A 186 -11.87 2.83 18.31
C ALA A 186 -10.55 3.45 18.81
N LEU A 187 -9.71 2.66 19.48
CA LEU A 187 -8.40 3.11 19.95
C LEU A 187 -7.44 3.45 18.79
N GLN A 188 -7.45 2.68 17.70
CA GLN A 188 -6.65 2.99 16.49
C GLN A 188 -7.00 4.38 15.93
N ILE A 189 -8.30 4.69 15.80
CA ILE A 189 -8.76 5.99 15.29
C ILE A 189 -8.36 7.12 16.24
N VAL A 190 -8.58 6.95 17.56
CA VAL A 190 -8.16 7.96 18.55
C VAL A 190 -6.65 8.17 18.53
N ALA A 191 -5.86 7.10 18.44
CA ALA A 191 -4.40 7.19 18.35
C ALA A 191 -3.95 7.95 17.09
N ALA A 192 -4.58 7.70 15.94
CA ALA A 192 -4.26 8.40 14.71
C ALA A 192 -4.56 9.90 14.82
N LEU A 193 -5.73 10.26 15.33
CA LEU A 193 -6.11 11.66 15.55
C LEU A 193 -5.23 12.35 16.59
N ALA A 194 -4.80 11.63 17.63
CA ALA A 194 -3.84 12.13 18.61
C ALA A 194 -2.47 12.40 17.98
N ALA A 195 -1.98 11.50 17.12
CA ALA A 195 -0.73 11.67 16.39
C ALA A 195 -0.78 12.81 15.36
N LEU A 196 -1.96 13.13 14.83
CA LEU A 196 -2.22 14.31 14.00
C LEU A 196 -2.39 15.60 14.81
N ASP A 197 -2.33 15.53 16.14
CA ASP A 197 -2.56 16.66 17.05
C ASP A 197 -3.97 17.28 16.92
N GLU A 198 -4.96 16.47 16.50
CA GLU A 198 -6.37 16.87 16.35
C GLU A 198 -7.17 16.77 17.66
N ILE A 199 -6.59 16.17 18.71
CA ILE A 199 -7.20 16.00 20.03
C ILE A 199 -6.49 16.87 21.06
N ALA A 200 -7.25 17.66 21.80
CA ALA A 200 -6.85 18.27 23.05
C ALA A 200 -7.18 17.33 24.23
N TRP A 201 -6.27 17.21 25.18
CA TRP A 201 -6.40 16.32 26.32
C TRP A 201 -6.46 17.14 27.62
N THR A 202 -7.53 16.98 28.40
CA THR A 202 -7.69 17.66 29.71
C THR A 202 -7.78 16.67 30.87
N THR A 203 -7.48 17.13 32.09
CA THR A 203 -7.66 16.36 33.34
C THR A 203 -9.07 16.47 33.91
N THR A 204 -9.80 17.51 33.53
CA THR A 204 -11.16 17.78 33.97
C THR A 204 -12.09 17.79 32.77
N PRO A 205 -13.36 17.41 32.94
CA PRO A 205 -14.34 17.47 31.87
C PRO A 205 -14.51 18.91 31.38
N VAL A 206 -14.51 19.09 30.07
CA VAL A 206 -14.81 20.35 29.41
C VAL A 206 -16.01 20.07 28.51
N HIS A 207 -17.17 20.64 28.81
CA HIS A 207 -18.26 20.61 27.86
C HIS A 207 -17.95 21.64 26.76
N ARG A 208 -17.66 21.17 25.55
CA ARG A 208 -17.72 22.04 24.38
C ARG A 208 -19.19 22.41 24.18
N VAL A 209 -19.60 23.55 24.73
CA VAL A 209 -20.91 24.14 24.43
C VAL A 209 -20.90 24.40 22.93
N ALA A 210 -21.80 23.74 22.19
CA ALA A 210 -22.00 23.98 20.77
C ALA A 210 -22.07 25.50 20.55
N ALA A 211 -21.20 26.00 19.66
CA ALA A 211 -20.86 27.41 19.50
C ALA A 211 -22.03 28.39 19.72
N GLU A 212 -22.14 28.93 20.95
CA GLU A 212 -22.59 30.30 21.13
C GLU A 212 -21.35 31.18 21.07
N THR A 213 -21.39 32.12 20.14
CA THR A 213 -20.39 33.17 19.92
C THR A 213 -20.20 33.99 21.18
N VAL A 214 -19.34 33.54 22.11
CA VAL A 214 -18.88 34.37 23.22
C VAL A 214 -17.82 35.31 22.66
N VAL A 215 -18.24 36.56 22.39
CA VAL A 215 -17.32 37.68 22.19
C VAL A 215 -16.61 37.92 23.52
N VAL A 216 -15.44 37.31 23.70
CA VAL A 216 -14.54 37.64 24.81
C VAL A 216 -13.79 38.92 24.42
N VAL A 217 -14.22 40.04 24.98
CA VAL A 217 -13.45 41.28 24.99
C VAL A 217 -12.24 41.07 25.90
N GLY A 218 -11.04 41.20 25.35
CA GLY A 218 -9.83 41.49 26.13
C GLY A 218 -8.90 40.32 26.45
N ALA A 219 -8.44 39.58 25.45
CA ALA A 219 -7.13 38.93 25.52
C ALA A 219 -6.54 38.87 24.10
N LYS A 220 -5.39 39.51 23.89
CA LYS A 220 -4.69 39.58 22.60
C LYS A 220 -4.32 38.15 22.19
N PRO A 221 -4.95 37.55 21.15
CA PRO A 221 -4.61 36.20 20.76
C PRO A 221 -3.29 36.23 20.00
N ALA A 222 -2.40 35.27 20.31
CA ALA A 222 -1.31 34.92 19.42
C ALA A 222 -1.90 34.59 18.03
N PRO A 223 -1.23 34.97 16.92
CA PRO A 223 -1.81 34.84 15.60
C PRO A 223 -2.10 33.37 15.28
N ARG A 224 -3.38 33.01 15.31
CA ARG A 224 -3.89 31.78 14.70
C ARG A 224 -3.49 31.82 13.23
N ARG A 225 -2.61 30.90 12.81
CA ARG A 225 -2.45 30.56 11.40
C ARG A 225 -3.80 30.04 10.93
N SER A 226 -4.61 30.90 10.31
CA SER A 226 -5.66 30.44 9.42
C SER A 226 -4.97 29.58 8.37
N ARG A 227 -5.14 28.26 8.45
CA ARG A 227 -4.91 27.39 7.30
C ARG A 227 -6.03 27.68 6.31
N SER A 228 -6.06 28.89 5.76
CA SER A 228 -6.53 29.09 4.40
C SER A 228 -5.60 28.22 3.57
N ARG A 229 -6.06 27.00 3.23
CA ARG A 229 -5.40 26.16 2.24
C ARG A 229 -5.04 27.10 1.09
N PRO A 230 -3.76 27.22 0.68
CA PRO A 230 -3.50 27.83 -0.61
C PRO A 230 -4.32 26.98 -1.58
N ARG A 231 -5.30 27.61 -2.24
CA ARG A 231 -5.79 27.07 -3.50
C ARG A 231 -4.53 27.00 -4.34
N LEU A 232 -3.96 25.79 -4.46
CA LEU A 232 -2.86 25.56 -5.38
C LEU A 232 -3.32 26.18 -6.70
N PRO A 233 -2.53 27.06 -7.32
CA PRO A 233 -2.87 27.53 -8.65
C PRO A 233 -3.13 26.29 -9.49
N ILE A 234 -4.26 26.27 -10.19
CA ILE A 234 -4.49 25.31 -11.27
C ILE A 234 -3.40 25.64 -12.29
N VAL A 235 -2.23 25.01 -12.14
CA VAL A 235 -1.14 25.13 -13.09
C VAL A 235 -1.68 24.49 -14.36
N ARG A 236 -1.68 25.29 -15.42
CA ARG A 236 -2.15 24.91 -16.75
C ARG A 236 -1.62 23.53 -17.10
N ARG A 237 -2.53 22.63 -17.47
CA ARG A 237 -2.19 21.40 -18.21
C ARG A 237 -1.17 21.76 -19.29
N PRO A 238 -0.14 20.94 -19.54
CA PRO A 238 0.62 21.04 -20.77
C PRO A 238 -0.37 20.94 -21.92
N SER A 239 -0.56 22.05 -22.64
CA SER A 239 -1.25 22.03 -23.92
C SER A 239 -0.39 21.18 -24.84
N LEU A 240 -0.87 19.98 -25.20
CA LEU A 240 -0.26 19.18 -26.25
C LEU A 240 -0.27 20.04 -27.51
N ALA A 241 0.90 20.59 -27.85
CA ALA A 241 1.16 21.06 -29.19
C ALA A 241 0.92 19.89 -30.16
N PRO A 242 0.45 20.15 -31.40
CA PRO A 242 0.32 19.10 -32.41
C PRO A 242 1.68 18.40 -32.61
N PRO A 243 1.68 17.11 -32.98
CA PRO A 243 2.86 16.28 -32.92
C PRO A 243 3.97 16.85 -33.80
N PRO A 244 5.19 17.10 -33.27
CA PRO A 244 6.34 17.30 -34.12
C PRO A 244 6.70 15.98 -34.80
N ALA A 245 7.05 16.09 -36.08
CA ALA A 245 7.44 15.00 -36.95
C ALA A 245 8.67 14.22 -36.41
N ALA A 246 8.60 12.90 -36.59
CA ALA A 246 9.67 11.89 -36.62
C ALA A 246 10.77 11.92 -35.52
N PRO A 247 10.99 10.82 -34.77
CA PRO A 247 12.06 10.76 -33.79
C PRO A 247 13.44 10.76 -34.47
N THR A 248 14.27 11.72 -34.06
CA THR A 248 15.70 11.77 -34.34
C THR A 248 16.39 10.56 -33.72
N LYS A 249 17.13 9.83 -34.55
CA LYS A 249 17.92 8.64 -34.25
C LYS A 249 18.78 8.79 -32.98
N LEU A 250 18.56 7.92 -32.00
CA LEU A 250 19.58 7.51 -31.03
C LEU A 250 20.26 6.26 -31.57
N THR A 251 21.58 6.35 -31.70
CA THR A 251 22.48 5.39 -32.32
C THR A 251 22.54 4.06 -31.56
N ALA A 252 22.46 2.98 -32.32
CA ALA A 252 22.60 1.60 -31.88
C ALA A 252 24.06 1.23 -31.53
N SER A 253 24.24 0.51 -30.43
CA SER A 253 25.34 -0.43 -30.20
C SER A 253 24.79 -1.66 -29.48
N GLY A 254 25.00 -2.86 -30.03
CA GLY A 254 24.47 -4.14 -29.49
C GLY A 254 25.18 -4.65 -28.22
N PRO A 255 25.01 -5.94 -27.87
CA PRO A 255 23.84 -6.45 -27.16
C PRO A 255 24.21 -6.79 -25.71
N ALA A 256 23.97 -5.85 -24.80
CA ALA A 256 23.65 -6.18 -23.42
C ALA A 256 22.14 -5.91 -23.26
N PRO A 257 21.37 -6.82 -22.63
CA PRO A 257 19.97 -6.53 -22.38
C PRO A 257 19.89 -5.26 -21.54
N ASN A 258 19.24 -4.23 -22.08
CA ASN A 258 18.87 -3.05 -21.31
C ASN A 258 18.20 -3.54 -20.00
N PRO A 259 18.65 -3.14 -18.81
CA PRO A 259 18.12 -3.65 -17.54
C PRO A 259 16.59 -3.46 -17.45
N GLY A 260 16.03 -2.45 -18.12
CA GLY A 260 14.57 -2.31 -18.25
C GLY A 260 13.93 -3.44 -19.08
N LYS A 261 14.53 -3.82 -20.20
CA LYS A 261 14.05 -4.90 -21.08
C LYS A 261 14.14 -6.26 -20.40
N ALA A 262 15.25 -6.54 -19.68
CA ALA A 262 15.40 -7.79 -18.92
C ALA A 262 14.26 -7.97 -17.90
N ARG A 263 13.90 -6.91 -17.18
CA ARG A 263 12.78 -6.91 -16.23
C ARG A 263 11.43 -7.15 -16.88
N LEU A 264 11.17 -6.53 -18.04
CA LEU A 264 9.93 -6.78 -18.79
C LEU A 264 9.83 -8.24 -19.27
N ILE A 265 10.94 -8.80 -19.75
CA ILE A 265 11.00 -10.22 -20.14
C ILE A 265 10.82 -11.12 -18.91
N ALA A 266 11.41 -10.76 -17.77
CA ALA A 266 11.24 -11.49 -16.52
C ALA A 266 9.77 -11.53 -16.08
N GLU A 267 9.09 -10.38 -16.08
CA GLU A 267 7.66 -10.29 -15.74
C GLU A 267 6.80 -11.10 -16.72
N LEU A 268 7.08 -11.01 -18.03
CA LEU A 268 6.37 -11.82 -19.02
C LEU A 268 6.56 -13.33 -18.77
N ALA A 269 7.80 -13.77 -18.54
CA ALA A 269 8.11 -15.16 -18.23
C ALA A 269 7.39 -15.60 -16.95
N PHE A 270 7.44 -14.78 -15.90
CA PHE A 270 6.77 -15.05 -14.63
C PHE A 270 5.26 -15.24 -14.79
N ARG A 271 4.61 -14.40 -15.60
CA ARG A 271 3.16 -14.46 -15.85
C ARG A 271 2.76 -15.73 -16.61
N ARG A 272 3.52 -16.10 -17.64
CA ARG A 272 3.34 -17.39 -18.33
C ARG A 272 3.52 -18.57 -17.38
N GLY A 273 4.54 -18.51 -16.54
CA GLY A 273 4.82 -19.52 -15.54
C GLY A 273 3.72 -19.66 -14.49
N LYS A 274 3.16 -18.55 -13.98
CA LYS A 274 1.99 -18.56 -13.07
C LYS A 274 0.75 -19.15 -13.73
N SER A 275 0.50 -18.82 -15.00
CA SER A 275 -0.60 -19.43 -15.75
C SER A 275 -0.41 -20.95 -15.88
N ALA A 276 0.80 -21.40 -16.24
CA ALA A 276 1.11 -22.83 -16.33
C ALA A 276 1.00 -23.53 -14.96
N PHE A 277 1.41 -22.86 -13.88
CA PHE A 277 1.31 -23.36 -12.52
C PHE A 277 -0.14 -23.60 -12.11
N ARG A 278 -1.03 -22.63 -12.35
CA ARG A 278 -2.48 -22.77 -12.10
C ARG A 278 -3.13 -23.89 -12.92
N SER A 279 -2.60 -24.17 -14.11
CA SER A 279 -3.05 -25.29 -14.95
C SER A 279 -2.42 -26.64 -14.57
N GLY A 280 -1.61 -26.72 -13.50
CA GLY A 280 -0.95 -27.95 -13.07
C GLY A 280 0.25 -28.38 -13.93
N LEU A 281 0.69 -27.55 -14.88
CA LEU A 281 1.80 -27.83 -15.79
C LEU A 281 3.15 -27.48 -15.13
N LEU A 282 3.50 -28.19 -14.05
CA LEU A 282 4.63 -27.85 -13.18
C LEU A 282 5.98 -27.73 -13.92
N GLY A 283 6.25 -28.58 -14.91
CA GLY A 283 7.51 -28.51 -15.68
C GLY A 283 7.63 -27.24 -16.51
N LYS A 284 6.55 -26.83 -17.18
CA LYS A 284 6.50 -25.57 -17.94
C LYS A 284 6.56 -24.37 -17.01
N ALA A 285 5.79 -24.41 -15.92
CA ALA A 285 5.82 -23.40 -14.88
C ALA A 285 7.24 -23.18 -14.33
N GLY A 286 7.95 -24.27 -14.00
CA GLY A 286 9.32 -24.22 -13.52
C GLY A 286 10.28 -23.56 -14.50
N THR A 287 10.18 -23.91 -15.79
CA THR A 287 11.03 -23.32 -16.84
C THR A 287 10.85 -21.80 -16.92
N ASP A 288 9.59 -21.35 -17.01
CA ASP A 288 9.27 -19.93 -17.17
C ASP A 288 9.55 -19.10 -15.89
N ILE A 289 9.24 -19.64 -14.70
CA ILE A 289 9.49 -18.96 -13.41
C ILE A 289 10.99 -18.92 -13.09
N HIS A 290 11.73 -20.00 -13.32
CA HIS A 290 13.18 -19.99 -13.13
C HIS A 290 13.83 -18.94 -14.03
N ARG A 291 13.37 -18.85 -15.28
CA ARG A 291 13.85 -17.82 -16.20
C ARG A 291 13.58 -16.40 -15.70
N ALA A 292 12.42 -16.14 -15.10
CA ALA A 292 12.13 -14.86 -14.48
C ALA A 292 13.08 -14.55 -13.30
N ALA A 293 13.32 -15.55 -12.45
CA ALA A 293 14.21 -15.46 -11.30
C ALA A 293 15.68 -15.21 -11.71
N GLU A 294 16.14 -15.76 -12.84
CA GLU A 294 17.47 -15.47 -13.40
C GLU A 294 17.57 -14.06 -13.98
N LEU A 295 16.52 -13.61 -14.68
CA LEU A 295 16.50 -12.33 -15.38
C LEU A 295 16.37 -11.14 -14.43
N ASP A 296 15.69 -11.31 -13.30
CA ASP A 296 15.58 -10.29 -12.25
C ASP A 296 15.74 -10.92 -10.85
N PRO A 297 17.00 -11.18 -10.42
CA PRO A 297 17.27 -11.84 -9.14
C PRO A 297 16.90 -10.99 -7.92
N GLY A 298 16.66 -9.68 -8.11
CA GLY A 298 16.24 -8.78 -7.04
C GLY A 298 14.78 -8.95 -6.61
N VAL A 299 13.96 -9.66 -7.40
CA VAL A 299 12.55 -9.88 -7.09
C VAL A 299 12.39 -11.16 -6.26
N VAL A 300 12.17 -10.98 -4.96
CA VAL A 300 12.01 -12.10 -4.00
C VAL A 300 10.82 -13.00 -4.37
N GLU A 301 9.74 -12.44 -4.91
CA GLU A 301 8.58 -13.23 -5.36
C GLU A 301 8.99 -14.28 -6.42
N TYR A 302 9.81 -13.92 -7.40
CA TYR A 302 10.26 -14.85 -8.44
C TYR A 302 11.11 -15.97 -7.83
N GLN A 303 12.03 -15.60 -6.93
CA GLN A 303 12.87 -16.55 -6.21
C GLN A 303 12.04 -17.52 -5.38
N LEU A 304 11.00 -17.02 -4.69
CA LEU A 304 10.11 -17.82 -3.87
C LEU A 304 9.31 -18.84 -4.71
N TYR A 305 8.74 -18.42 -5.84
CA TYR A 305 8.05 -19.34 -6.76
C TYR A 305 9.01 -20.39 -7.34
N SER A 306 10.23 -20.00 -7.73
CA SER A 306 11.24 -20.95 -8.25
C SER A 306 11.59 -22.00 -7.19
N ALA A 307 11.91 -21.55 -5.97
CA ALA A 307 12.26 -22.43 -4.86
C ALA A 307 11.10 -23.35 -4.44
N TRP A 308 9.86 -22.85 -4.51
CA TRP A 308 8.67 -23.67 -4.24
C TRP A 308 8.50 -24.79 -5.28
N LEU A 309 8.70 -24.48 -6.57
CA LEU A 309 8.62 -25.50 -7.63
C LEU A 309 9.74 -26.53 -7.53
N GLU A 310 10.96 -26.12 -7.16
CA GLU A 310 12.06 -27.02 -6.83
C GLU A 310 11.70 -27.96 -5.67
N HIS A 311 11.09 -27.41 -4.61
CA HIS A 311 10.64 -28.18 -3.45
C HIS A 311 9.56 -29.21 -3.81
N LEU A 312 8.59 -28.82 -4.64
CA LEU A 312 7.57 -29.75 -5.15
C LEU A 312 8.19 -30.87 -6.00
N ALA A 313 9.18 -30.56 -6.85
CA ALA A 313 9.89 -31.53 -7.66
C ALA A 313 10.74 -32.50 -6.80
N ALA A 314 11.35 -31.99 -5.73
CA ALA A 314 12.14 -32.77 -4.78
C ALA A 314 11.30 -33.59 -3.78
N LYS A 315 9.97 -33.65 -3.94
CA LYS A 315 9.02 -34.35 -3.06
C LYS A 315 9.07 -33.92 -1.60
N GLY A 316 9.23 -32.62 -1.35
CA GLY A 316 8.90 -32.06 -0.03
C GLY A 316 10.04 -32.01 0.99
N ALA A 317 11.31 -32.17 0.59
CA ALA A 317 12.42 -31.86 1.49
C ALA A 317 12.41 -30.36 1.83
N ALA A 318 12.07 -30.02 3.08
CA ALA A 318 12.14 -28.64 3.56
C ALA A 318 13.57 -28.13 3.41
N SER A 319 13.74 -27.02 2.71
CA SER A 319 15.04 -26.38 2.53
C SER A 319 15.06 -25.10 3.35
N ASP A 320 16.13 -24.89 4.13
CA ASP A 320 16.41 -23.62 4.82
C ASP A 320 16.33 -22.42 3.86
N LYS A 321 16.69 -22.63 2.58
CA LYS A 321 16.56 -21.64 1.51
C LYS A 321 15.10 -21.18 1.34
N LEU A 322 14.14 -22.12 1.33
CA LEU A 322 12.72 -21.81 1.14
C LEU A 322 12.16 -21.05 2.35
N GLN A 323 12.53 -21.45 3.57
CA GLN A 323 12.16 -20.72 4.79
C GLN A 323 12.73 -19.29 4.79
N GLY A 324 14.00 -19.14 4.39
CA GLY A 324 14.65 -17.84 4.24
C GLY A 324 13.93 -16.93 3.24
N LEU A 325 13.54 -17.48 2.09
CA LEU A 325 12.80 -16.75 1.06
C LEU A 325 11.39 -16.35 1.53
N VAL A 326 10.66 -17.21 2.24
CA VAL A 326 9.36 -16.84 2.83
C VAL A 326 9.52 -15.67 3.80
N LYS A 327 10.51 -15.71 4.70
CA LYS A 327 10.78 -14.62 5.64
C LYS A 327 11.15 -13.33 4.91
N ALA A 328 12.02 -13.40 3.91
CA ALA A 328 12.40 -12.25 3.10
C ALA A 328 11.19 -11.67 2.33
N ALA A 329 10.34 -12.53 1.77
CA ALA A 329 9.17 -12.14 1.03
C ALA A 329 8.13 -11.44 1.91
N LEU A 330 7.85 -11.97 3.11
CA LEU A 330 6.93 -11.36 4.07
C LEU A 330 7.50 -10.10 4.73
N ALA A 331 8.83 -10.00 4.86
CA ALA A 331 9.48 -8.77 5.31
C ALA A 331 9.41 -7.67 4.25
N GLN A 332 9.44 -8.04 2.96
CA GLN A 332 9.29 -7.11 1.85
C GLN A 332 7.82 -6.75 1.60
N ASP A 333 6.90 -7.71 1.67
CA ASP A 333 5.48 -7.54 1.41
C ASP A 333 4.66 -8.53 2.25
N LYS A 334 4.10 -8.05 3.36
CA LYS A 334 3.21 -8.84 4.23
C LYS A 334 1.91 -9.24 3.54
N GLY A 335 1.53 -8.54 2.46
CA GLY A 335 0.35 -8.81 1.64
C GLY A 335 0.58 -9.87 0.55
N LEU A 336 1.79 -10.43 0.44
CA LEU A 336 2.08 -11.45 -0.57
C LEU A 336 1.40 -12.79 -0.22
N ALA A 337 0.21 -13.01 -0.78
CA ALA A 337 -0.62 -14.20 -0.56
C ALA A 337 0.18 -15.52 -0.73
N PHE A 338 1.01 -15.59 -1.77
CA PHE A 338 1.80 -16.78 -2.06
C PHE A 338 2.85 -17.09 -1.00
N ALA A 339 3.41 -16.10 -0.32
CA ALA A 339 4.33 -16.34 0.79
C ALA A 339 3.63 -16.98 1.98
N HIS A 340 2.40 -16.53 2.31
CA HIS A 340 1.56 -17.17 3.32
C HIS A 340 1.16 -18.59 2.92
N TYR A 341 0.87 -18.83 1.64
CA TYR A 341 0.59 -20.17 1.12
C TYR A 341 1.78 -21.12 1.32
N VAL A 342 2.99 -20.72 0.92
CA VAL A 342 4.21 -21.53 1.09
C VAL A 342 4.51 -21.72 2.58
N GLN A 343 4.35 -20.67 3.40
CA GLN A 343 4.53 -20.76 4.85
C GLN A 343 3.59 -21.78 5.50
N ALA A 344 2.32 -21.82 5.06
CA ALA A 344 1.35 -22.79 5.55
C ALA A 344 1.76 -24.24 5.25
N HIS A 345 2.28 -24.52 4.05
CA HIS A 345 2.81 -25.84 3.71
C HIS A 345 4.05 -26.22 4.52
N LEU A 346 4.94 -25.26 4.80
CA LEU A 346 6.08 -25.50 5.69
C LEU A 346 5.61 -25.88 7.11
N TYR A 347 4.57 -25.23 7.63
CA TYR A 347 3.99 -25.61 8.92
C TYR A 347 3.35 -27.01 8.91
N LEU A 348 2.78 -27.45 7.78
CA LEU A 348 2.30 -28.84 7.64
C LEU A 348 3.44 -29.86 7.69
N LEU A 349 4.62 -29.53 7.15
CA LEU A 349 5.80 -30.40 7.25
C LEU A 349 6.35 -30.48 8.69
N GLU A 350 6.09 -29.45 9.49
CA GLU A 350 6.42 -29.37 10.92
C GLU A 350 5.32 -29.95 11.83
N ASP A 351 4.25 -30.52 11.27
CA ASP A 351 3.06 -31.04 11.98
C ASP A 351 2.31 -29.97 12.82
N ASP A 352 2.49 -28.67 12.50
CA ASP A 352 1.79 -27.56 13.14
C ASP A 352 0.55 -27.15 12.32
N GLU A 353 -0.49 -28.00 12.35
CA GLU A 353 -1.75 -27.76 11.64
C GLU A 353 -2.43 -26.45 12.07
N GLU A 354 -2.21 -25.99 13.31
CA GLU A 354 -2.79 -24.73 13.79
C GLU A 354 -2.22 -23.50 13.07
N ARG A 355 -0.90 -23.39 13.00
CA ARG A 355 -0.25 -22.31 12.27
C ARG A 355 -0.51 -22.42 10.78
N ALA A 356 -0.50 -23.63 10.22
CA ALA A 356 -0.85 -23.87 8.83
C ALA A 356 -2.24 -23.32 8.49
N LEU A 357 -3.26 -23.65 9.30
CA LEU A 357 -4.62 -23.16 9.09
C LEU A 357 -4.71 -21.63 9.14
N ARG A 358 -4.01 -20.98 10.09
CA ARG A 358 -3.97 -19.51 10.17
C ARG A 358 -3.34 -18.91 8.90
N ALA A 359 -2.21 -19.44 8.46
CA ALA A 359 -1.51 -18.97 7.27
C ALA A 359 -2.34 -19.18 5.98
N PHE A 360 -3.00 -20.33 5.79
CA PHE A 360 -3.90 -20.54 4.66
C PHE A 360 -5.10 -19.58 4.65
N ARG A 361 -5.66 -19.24 5.81
CA ARG A 361 -6.73 -18.23 5.91
C ARG A 361 -6.26 -16.84 5.50
N ILE A 362 -5.00 -16.49 5.80
CA ILE A 362 -4.41 -15.23 5.36
C ILE A 362 -4.18 -15.27 3.85
N ALA A 363 -3.57 -16.33 3.32
CA ALA A 363 -3.35 -16.51 1.88
C ALA A 363 -4.65 -16.40 1.08
N HIS A 364 -5.71 -17.12 1.46
CA HIS A 364 -7.01 -17.06 0.78
C HIS A 364 -7.69 -15.69 0.89
N ARG A 365 -7.52 -14.97 2.00
CA ARG A 365 -8.06 -13.62 2.16
C ARG A 365 -7.36 -12.62 1.23
N LEU A 366 -6.05 -12.77 1.06
CA LEU A 366 -5.22 -11.91 0.21
C LEU A 366 -5.38 -12.25 -1.28
N ASP A 367 -5.56 -13.53 -1.63
CA ASP A 367 -5.88 -13.98 -2.98
C ASP A 367 -7.08 -14.96 -2.95
N PRO A 368 -8.32 -14.43 -3.06
CA PRO A 368 -9.52 -15.27 -3.11
C PRO A 368 -9.60 -16.17 -4.36
N SER A 369 -8.78 -15.91 -5.39
CA SER A 369 -8.72 -16.76 -6.59
C SER A 369 -7.89 -18.03 -6.39
N ASP A 370 -7.14 -18.12 -5.29
CA ASP A 370 -6.39 -19.32 -4.92
C ASP A 370 -7.29 -20.40 -4.30
N ILE A 371 -7.75 -21.30 -5.16
CA ILE A 371 -8.62 -22.44 -4.81
C ILE A 371 -7.90 -23.42 -3.86
N ASP A 372 -6.58 -23.55 -3.96
CA ASP A 372 -5.83 -24.50 -3.13
C ASP A 372 -5.78 -24.04 -1.68
N SER A 373 -5.54 -22.75 -1.43
CA SER A 373 -5.64 -22.19 -0.07
C SER A 373 -7.02 -22.45 0.54
N GLU A 374 -8.10 -22.18 -0.20
CA GLU A 374 -9.47 -22.43 0.29
C GLU A 374 -9.70 -23.90 0.62
N ARG A 375 -9.26 -24.80 -0.26
CA ARG A 375 -9.36 -26.25 -0.06
C ARG A 375 -8.66 -26.68 1.23
N HIS A 376 -7.45 -26.19 1.49
CA HIS A 376 -6.72 -26.49 2.72
C HIS A 376 -7.41 -25.94 3.97
N VAL A 377 -7.96 -24.73 3.92
CA VAL A 377 -8.77 -24.18 5.03
C VAL A 377 -9.93 -25.10 5.36
N ARG A 378 -10.67 -25.58 4.35
CA ARG A 378 -11.81 -26.49 4.54
C ARG A 378 -11.39 -27.84 5.13
N VAL A 379 -10.29 -28.42 4.65
CA VAL A 379 -9.79 -29.72 5.14
C VAL A 379 -9.32 -29.63 6.58
N LEU A 380 -8.45 -28.66 6.90
CA LEU A 380 -7.89 -28.50 8.25
C LEU A 380 -8.95 -28.08 9.27
N SER A 381 -9.94 -27.28 8.87
CA SER A 381 -11.03 -26.89 9.77
C SER A 381 -11.96 -28.06 10.15
N ARG A 382 -11.96 -29.16 9.40
CA ARG A 382 -12.76 -30.37 9.70
C ARG A 382 -12.04 -31.41 10.57
N ARG A 383 -10.73 -31.28 10.73
CA ARG A 383 -9.90 -32.18 11.55
C ARG A 383 -9.80 -31.75 13.01
N ARG A 384 -10.21 -30.51 13.29
CA ARG A 384 -10.49 -29.98 14.61
C ARG A 384 -11.93 -30.31 14.99
#